data_AF-A0A8C2Z460-F1
#
_entry.id   AF-A0A8C2Z460-F1
#
_cell.length_a   1.000
_cell.length_b   1.000
_cell.length_c   1.000
_cell.angle_alpha   90.00
_cell.angle_beta   90.00
_cell.angle_gamma   90.00
#
_symmetry.space_group_name_H-M   'P 1'
#
loop_
_entity.id
_entity.type
_entity.pdbx_description
1 polymer ?
#
loop_
_entity_poly.entity_id
_entity_poly.type
_entity_poly.pdbx_seq_one_letter_code
_entity_poly.pdbx_strand_id
1 'polypeptide(L)'
;VSHLYGFGLMDAEAMVKEAERWKQVPTQHVCVESADRQIRTIRPEHVVRSVYKATGCTDNPNHHVIYLEHVVVRITITHPRRGDLSINLTSPSGTKSQLLANRLFDHSMEGFKNWEFMTTHCWGEKAAGDWVLEIYDSPSQLRSQKVPGKLKEWSLVLYGTSVHPYSSLRSDKPRSTDMLTPTEEEFTEEYNGPCDSECNENGCEGPGPHHCINCLHYFLKFKNNTRMCVSECPSGFFHDDRKRCKKCSSLCETCVGSRSDQCTTCRTGFHLNEGSNTCGANCGDGFYLDHDSNICRRCPENCKKCTTSNICTECKPGMSLQGNKCQMTCDPGTYYNGHRRNCEPCHRACATCAGTGIEACTKCADSYFLEEWRCVLTCSTGYYLSEQTSDNGQVQRSCKKCDHSCYECSGPGERNCSSCVSGYNLEAGACVVSTICKDGFTNDLLYHLFCYVLTSSIKLPESRRVVCPGCCFVCFI
;
A
#
# COMPACT_ATOMS: atom_id res chain seq x y z
N VAL A 1 -9.70 17.73 -15.97
CA VAL A 1 -10.93 17.01 -15.59
C VAL A 1 -10.55 15.59 -15.20
N SER A 2 -10.90 15.15 -13.99
CA SER A 2 -10.73 13.77 -13.52
C SER A 2 -11.87 12.90 -14.05
N HIS A 3 -11.57 11.68 -14.49
CA HIS A 3 -12.59 10.70 -14.89
C HIS A 3 -13.42 10.15 -13.71
N LEU A 4 -12.98 10.39 -12.47
CA LEU A 4 -13.67 9.94 -11.24
C LEU A 4 -14.38 11.08 -10.49
N TYR A 5 -13.78 12.28 -10.51
CA TYR A 5 -14.24 13.41 -9.69
C TYR A 5 -14.58 14.67 -10.51
N GLY A 6 -14.52 14.60 -11.85
CA GLY A 6 -14.84 15.72 -12.73
C GLY A 6 -13.92 16.92 -12.50
N PHE A 7 -14.50 18.07 -12.17
CA PHE A 7 -13.77 19.29 -11.81
C PHE A 7 -13.46 19.40 -10.31
N GLY A 8 -13.88 18.44 -9.48
CA GLY A 8 -13.73 18.49 -8.02
C GLY A 8 -14.76 19.41 -7.36
N LEU A 9 -14.41 19.93 -6.18
CA LEU A 9 -15.24 20.89 -5.46
C LEU A 9 -15.18 22.25 -6.19
N MET A 10 -16.32 22.72 -6.68
CA MET A 10 -16.44 23.94 -7.46
C MET A 10 -17.00 25.07 -6.58
N ASP A 11 -16.38 26.25 -6.64
CA ASP A 11 -16.86 27.46 -5.97
C ASP A 11 -17.94 28.13 -6.84
N ALA A 12 -19.20 27.96 -6.41
CA ALA A 12 -20.35 28.49 -7.14
C ALA A 12 -20.34 30.03 -7.21
N GLU A 13 -19.84 30.73 -6.18
CA GLU A 13 -19.80 32.19 -6.16
C GLU A 13 -18.76 32.70 -7.15
N ALA A 14 -17.57 32.10 -7.16
CA ALA A 14 -16.52 32.45 -8.12
C ALA A 14 -16.97 32.16 -9.56
N MET A 15 -17.66 31.04 -9.80
CA MET A 15 -18.20 30.70 -11.13
C MET A 15 -19.24 31.72 -11.62
N VAL A 16 -20.12 32.21 -10.75
CA VAL A 16 -21.10 33.25 -11.11
C VAL A 16 -20.42 34.57 -11.42
N LYS A 17 -19.44 35.00 -10.60
CA LYS A 17 -18.67 36.22 -10.85
C LYS A 17 -17.89 36.17 -12.16
N GLU A 18 -17.34 35.00 -12.51
CA GLU A 18 -16.64 34.82 -13.78
C GLU A 18 -17.63 34.80 -14.97
N ALA A 19 -18.80 34.18 -14.80
CA ALA A 19 -19.85 34.15 -15.81
C ALA A 19 -20.39 35.55 -16.15
N GLU A 20 -20.47 36.47 -15.19
CA GLU A 20 -20.86 37.88 -15.42
C GLU A 20 -19.89 38.63 -16.35
N ARG A 21 -18.62 38.23 -16.36
CA ARG A 21 -17.55 38.86 -17.17
C ARG A 21 -17.27 38.07 -18.45
N TRP A 22 -17.90 36.91 -18.61
CA TRP A 22 -17.64 36.00 -19.71
C TRP A 22 -18.10 36.62 -21.04
N LYS A 23 -17.15 36.76 -21.98
CA LYS A 23 -17.48 37.18 -23.34
C LYS A 23 -18.05 36.00 -24.10
N GLN A 24 -19.23 36.20 -24.68
CA GLN A 24 -19.86 35.19 -25.53
C GLN A 24 -18.95 34.85 -26.72
N VAL A 25 -18.86 33.54 -27.00
CA VAL A 25 -18.21 33.03 -28.20
C VAL A 25 -19.14 33.21 -29.41
N PRO A 26 -18.64 33.07 -30.67
CA PRO A 26 -19.47 33.11 -31.86
C PRO A 26 -20.64 32.11 -31.81
N THR A 27 -21.65 32.32 -32.66
CA THR A 27 -22.84 31.47 -32.70
C THR A 27 -22.51 30.02 -33.00
N GLN A 28 -23.09 29.11 -32.22
CA GLN A 28 -22.93 27.66 -32.41
C GLN A 28 -23.71 27.19 -33.64
N HIS A 29 -23.06 26.36 -34.44
CA HIS A 29 -23.59 25.61 -35.57
C HIS A 29 -23.52 24.11 -35.27
N VAL A 30 -24.40 23.34 -35.92
CA VAL A 30 -24.46 21.88 -35.79
C VAL A 30 -24.32 21.25 -37.17
N CYS A 31 -23.27 20.46 -37.35
CA CYS A 31 -23.03 19.67 -38.54
C CYS A 31 -23.32 18.18 -38.25
N VAL A 32 -24.28 17.60 -38.96
CA VAL A 32 -24.60 16.17 -38.88
C VAL A 32 -23.97 15.47 -40.07
N GLU A 33 -22.95 14.67 -39.81
CA GLU A 33 -22.24 13.89 -40.82
C GLU A 33 -23.00 12.61 -41.17
N SER A 34 -22.79 12.11 -42.38
CA SER A 34 -23.38 10.85 -42.84
C SER A 34 -22.86 9.66 -42.04
N ALA A 35 -23.67 8.59 -41.93
CA ALA A 35 -23.26 7.39 -41.21
C ALA A 35 -22.39 6.47 -42.09
N ASP A 36 -21.24 6.06 -41.57
CA ASP A 36 -20.49 4.92 -42.08
C ASP A 36 -21.21 3.64 -41.68
N ARG A 37 -21.80 2.96 -42.65
CA ARG A 37 -22.56 1.70 -42.49
C ARG A 37 -21.72 0.47 -42.84
N GLN A 38 -20.40 0.61 -42.96
CA GLN A 38 -19.52 -0.52 -43.22
C GLN A 38 -19.46 -1.43 -41.99
N ILE A 39 -19.98 -2.66 -42.13
CA ILE A 39 -19.96 -3.64 -41.05
C ILE A 39 -18.52 -4.09 -40.80
N ARG A 40 -18.03 -3.91 -39.56
CA ARG A 40 -16.70 -4.36 -39.13
C ARG A 40 -16.82 -5.36 -38.00
N THR A 41 -16.16 -6.51 -38.14
CA THR A 41 -16.14 -7.55 -37.12
C THR A 41 -15.16 -7.17 -36.00
N ILE A 42 -15.64 -7.18 -34.77
CA ILE A 42 -14.86 -6.94 -33.55
C ILE A 42 -14.44 -8.29 -32.99
N ARG A 43 -13.14 -8.61 -33.10
CA ARG A 43 -12.57 -9.84 -32.56
C ARG A 43 -11.90 -9.56 -31.21
N PRO A 44 -11.88 -10.54 -30.29
CA PRO A 44 -11.14 -10.40 -29.04
C PRO A 44 -9.67 -10.03 -29.30
N GLU A 45 -9.12 -9.17 -28.44
CA GLU A 45 -7.72 -8.72 -28.45
C GLU A 45 -7.28 -7.96 -29.72
N HIS A 46 -8.20 -7.66 -30.63
CA HIS A 46 -7.94 -6.87 -31.83
C HIS A 46 -8.57 -5.49 -31.72
N VAL A 47 -7.87 -4.48 -32.20
CA VAL A 47 -8.41 -3.12 -32.35
C VAL A 47 -9.07 -3.01 -33.72
N VAL A 48 -10.38 -2.74 -33.74
CA VAL A 48 -11.07 -2.32 -34.96
C VAL A 48 -10.83 -0.83 -35.14
N ARG A 49 -10.29 -0.46 -36.30
CA ARG A 49 -10.07 0.94 -36.69
C ARG A 49 -10.99 1.29 -37.86
N SER A 50 -11.80 2.34 -37.70
CA SER A 50 -12.59 2.95 -38.77
C SER A 50 -12.16 4.40 -38.95
N VAL A 51 -11.98 4.84 -40.19
CA VAL A 51 -11.61 6.22 -40.51
C VAL A 51 -12.78 6.86 -41.26
N TYR A 52 -13.24 8.01 -40.80
CA TYR A 52 -14.28 8.81 -41.44
C TYR A 52 -13.71 10.18 -41.78
N LYS A 53 -13.80 10.58 -43.05
CA LYS A 53 -13.32 11.89 -43.50
C LYS A 53 -14.46 12.90 -43.39
N ALA A 54 -14.47 13.67 -42.30
CA ALA A 54 -15.48 14.70 -42.07
C ALA A 54 -15.23 15.94 -42.91
N THR A 55 -16.30 16.56 -43.37
CA THR A 55 -16.26 17.80 -44.13
C THR A 55 -16.48 19.02 -43.25
N GLY A 56 -17.13 18.86 -42.09
CA GLY A 56 -17.57 20.01 -41.29
C GLY A 56 -18.75 20.74 -41.94
N CYS A 57 -19.50 20.05 -42.81
CA CYS A 57 -20.66 20.58 -43.55
C CYS A 57 -20.33 21.86 -44.35
N THR A 58 -19.14 21.90 -44.97
CA THR A 58 -18.66 23.04 -45.78
C THR A 58 -19.63 23.48 -46.87
N ASP A 59 -20.47 22.55 -47.37
CA ASP A 59 -21.45 22.83 -48.42
C ASP A 59 -22.68 23.60 -47.91
N ASN A 60 -22.87 23.74 -46.60
CA ASN A 60 -24.02 24.41 -46.01
C ASN A 60 -23.60 25.47 -44.97
N PRO A 61 -23.64 26.78 -45.31
CA PRO A 61 -23.15 27.83 -44.42
C PRO A 61 -23.91 27.93 -43.09
N ASN A 62 -25.18 27.52 -43.04
CA ASN A 62 -25.96 27.53 -41.80
C ASN A 62 -25.56 26.40 -40.83
N HIS A 63 -24.93 25.35 -41.34
CA HIS A 63 -24.49 24.18 -40.58
C HIS A 63 -22.96 24.01 -40.58
N HIS A 64 -22.22 24.96 -41.16
CA HIS A 64 -20.79 24.86 -41.31
C HIS A 64 -20.08 25.02 -39.97
N VAL A 65 -19.36 23.99 -39.56
CA VAL A 65 -18.54 23.98 -38.35
C VAL A 65 -17.09 23.93 -38.80
N ILE A 66 -16.32 24.97 -38.45
CA ILE A 66 -14.87 25.01 -38.69
C ILE A 66 -14.13 24.63 -37.42
N TYR A 67 -14.53 25.21 -36.28
CA TYR A 67 -13.90 25.01 -34.98
C TYR A 67 -14.85 24.26 -34.05
N LEU A 68 -14.34 23.21 -33.42
CA LEU A 68 -15.14 22.34 -32.56
C LEU A 68 -15.33 22.93 -31.18
N GLU A 69 -16.51 22.71 -30.61
CA GLU A 69 -16.78 22.86 -29.18
C GLU A 69 -16.88 21.48 -28.53
N HIS A 70 -17.69 20.62 -29.14
CA HIS A 70 -17.81 19.23 -28.74
C HIS A 70 -18.26 18.35 -29.90
N VAL A 71 -18.05 17.05 -29.75
CA VAL A 71 -18.38 16.05 -30.77
C VAL A 71 -19.20 14.95 -30.16
N VAL A 72 -20.26 14.55 -30.85
CA VAL A 72 -21.08 13.39 -30.51
C VAL A 72 -20.84 12.29 -31.55
N VAL A 73 -20.49 11.10 -31.08
CA VAL A 73 -20.40 9.88 -31.88
C VAL A 73 -21.66 9.05 -31.66
N ARG A 74 -22.42 8.84 -32.73
CA ARG A 74 -23.56 7.91 -32.75
C ARG A 74 -23.06 6.56 -33.19
N ILE A 75 -23.34 5.50 -32.43
CA ILE A 75 -22.82 4.17 -32.74
C ILE A 75 -23.83 3.06 -32.51
N THR A 76 -23.83 2.09 -33.43
CA THR A 76 -24.60 0.86 -33.31
C THR A 76 -23.65 -0.34 -33.36
N ILE A 77 -23.50 -1.02 -32.22
CA ILE A 77 -22.65 -2.21 -32.06
C ILE A 77 -23.48 -3.36 -31.49
N THR A 78 -23.34 -4.55 -32.05
CA THR A 78 -23.79 -5.80 -31.41
C THR A 78 -22.60 -6.49 -30.76
N HIS A 79 -22.67 -6.82 -29.47
CA HIS A 79 -21.60 -7.49 -28.74
C HIS A 79 -22.17 -8.50 -27.73
N PRO A 80 -21.57 -9.69 -27.56
CA PRO A 80 -22.01 -10.66 -26.55
C PRO A 80 -21.87 -10.15 -25.12
N ARG A 81 -21.06 -9.12 -24.89
CA ARG A 81 -20.95 -8.44 -23.59
C ARG A 81 -20.40 -7.03 -23.77
N ARG A 82 -21.26 -6.01 -23.78
CA ARG A 82 -20.79 -4.64 -24.12
C ARG A 82 -19.81 -4.03 -23.10
N GLY A 83 -19.77 -4.53 -21.86
CA GLY A 83 -18.83 -4.06 -20.84
C GLY A 83 -17.36 -4.30 -21.20
N ASP A 84 -17.06 -5.31 -22.03
CA ASP A 84 -15.70 -5.65 -22.44
C ASP A 84 -15.11 -4.65 -23.48
N LEU A 85 -15.96 -3.78 -24.03
CA LEU A 85 -15.57 -2.83 -25.07
C LEU A 85 -14.93 -1.57 -24.49
N SER A 86 -13.87 -1.12 -25.17
CA SER A 86 -13.27 0.21 -25.00
C SER A 86 -13.33 0.95 -26.34
N ILE A 87 -13.79 2.20 -26.32
CA ILE A 87 -13.99 3.01 -27.53
C ILE A 87 -13.22 4.32 -27.38
N ASN A 88 -12.35 4.60 -28.36
CA ASN A 88 -11.62 5.85 -28.46
C ASN A 88 -11.91 6.55 -29.80
N LEU A 89 -11.92 7.86 -29.78
CA LEU A 89 -12.03 8.72 -30.96
C LEU A 89 -10.78 9.60 -31.04
N THR A 90 -10.15 9.66 -32.21
CA THR A 90 -9.06 10.60 -32.48
C THR A 90 -9.53 11.65 -33.49
N SER A 91 -9.36 12.93 -33.14
CA SER A 91 -9.67 14.07 -34.01
C SER A 91 -8.65 14.25 -35.14
N PRO A 92 -8.97 15.05 -36.17
CA PRO A 92 -8.03 15.38 -37.24
C PRO A 92 -6.74 16.07 -36.75
N SER A 93 -6.82 16.79 -35.63
CA SER A 93 -5.65 17.42 -34.99
C SER A 93 -4.85 16.47 -34.08
N GLY A 94 -5.28 15.21 -33.95
CA GLY A 94 -4.56 14.17 -33.20
C GLY A 94 -5.01 14.01 -31.75
N THR A 95 -6.05 14.72 -31.30
CA THR A 95 -6.55 14.61 -29.93
C THR A 95 -7.35 13.33 -29.74
N LYS A 96 -6.86 12.47 -28.84
CA LYS A 96 -7.47 11.18 -28.52
C LYS A 96 -8.40 11.30 -27.31
N SER A 97 -9.68 11.01 -27.51
CA SER A 97 -10.74 11.00 -26.50
C SER A 97 -11.18 9.58 -26.18
N GLN A 98 -11.20 9.18 -24.91
CA GLN A 98 -11.80 7.92 -24.48
C GLN A 98 -13.30 8.10 -24.28
N LEU A 99 -14.09 7.56 -25.20
CA LEU A 99 -15.56 7.66 -25.18
C LEU A 99 -16.21 6.61 -24.27
N LEU A 100 -15.59 5.43 -24.21
CA LEU A 100 -16.03 4.34 -23.35
C LEU A 100 -14.80 3.61 -22.82
N ALA A 101 -14.70 3.51 -21.49
CA ALA A 101 -13.76 2.61 -20.84
C ALA A 101 -14.40 1.23 -20.64
N ASN A 102 -13.57 0.20 -20.46
CA ASN A 102 -14.01 -1.14 -20.07
C ASN A 102 -14.76 -1.06 -18.72
N ARG A 103 -15.95 -1.68 -18.65
CA ARG A 103 -16.82 -1.71 -17.48
C ARG A 103 -17.03 -3.15 -17.03
N LEU A 104 -16.20 -3.58 -16.06
CA LEU A 104 -16.12 -4.97 -15.57
C LEU A 104 -17.46 -5.57 -15.09
N PHE A 105 -18.43 -4.75 -14.69
CA PHE A 105 -19.73 -5.19 -14.18
C PHE A 105 -20.89 -5.01 -15.18
N ASP A 106 -20.65 -4.53 -16.41
CA ASP A 106 -21.67 -4.48 -17.46
C ASP A 106 -21.68 -5.79 -18.26
N HIS A 107 -22.65 -6.65 -17.95
CA HIS A 107 -22.83 -7.96 -18.59
C HIS A 107 -23.87 -7.95 -19.72
N SER A 108 -24.37 -6.78 -20.14
CA SER A 108 -25.45 -6.70 -21.12
C SER A 108 -25.06 -7.20 -22.51
N MET A 109 -25.95 -7.98 -23.12
CA MET A 109 -25.86 -8.52 -24.48
C MET A 109 -26.56 -7.64 -25.53
N GLU A 110 -27.21 -6.55 -25.12
CA GLU A 110 -27.98 -5.69 -26.03
C GLU A 110 -27.08 -4.91 -26.99
N GLY A 111 -25.80 -4.75 -26.63
CA GLY A 111 -24.85 -3.89 -27.34
C GLY A 111 -25.19 -2.41 -27.16
N PHE A 112 -24.93 -1.66 -28.23
CA PHE A 112 -25.27 -0.23 -28.37
C PHE A 112 -26.15 -0.07 -29.62
N LYS A 113 -27.25 0.67 -29.51
CA LYS A 113 -28.17 0.95 -30.62
C LYS A 113 -28.35 2.46 -30.73
N ASN A 114 -27.84 3.07 -31.79
CA ASN A 114 -27.83 4.53 -31.97
C ASN A 114 -27.40 5.28 -30.69
N TRP A 115 -26.38 4.75 -30.00
CA TRP A 115 -25.95 5.29 -28.72
C TRP A 115 -25.05 6.50 -28.96
N GLU A 116 -25.26 7.57 -28.19
CA GLU A 116 -24.50 8.81 -28.31
C GLU A 116 -23.40 8.89 -27.24
N PHE A 117 -22.16 8.98 -27.69
CA PHE A 117 -21.00 9.29 -26.85
C PHE A 117 -20.51 10.70 -27.16
N MET A 118 -20.21 11.50 -26.14
CA MET A 118 -19.76 12.88 -26.30
C MET A 118 -18.29 13.06 -25.86
N THR A 119 -17.57 13.95 -26.54
CA THR A 119 -16.28 14.49 -26.06
C THR A 119 -16.19 16.00 -26.25
N THR A 120 -15.62 16.69 -25.27
CA THR A 120 -15.27 18.13 -25.31
C THR A 120 -13.75 18.36 -25.43
N HIS A 121 -12.96 17.28 -25.51
CA HIS A 121 -11.49 17.37 -25.48
C HIS A 121 -10.88 18.05 -26.71
N CYS A 122 -11.63 18.16 -27.80
CA CYS A 122 -11.19 18.75 -29.08
C CYS A 122 -11.64 20.21 -29.25
N TRP A 123 -11.92 20.93 -28.16
CA TRP A 123 -12.32 22.33 -28.20
C TRP A 123 -11.32 23.20 -28.98
N GLY A 124 -11.82 23.98 -29.94
CA GLY A 124 -11.05 24.87 -30.81
C GLY A 124 -10.32 24.18 -31.98
N GLU A 125 -10.39 22.85 -32.09
CA GLU A 125 -9.75 22.13 -33.20
C GLU A 125 -10.56 22.21 -34.50
N LYS A 126 -9.91 21.91 -35.62
CA LYS A 126 -10.59 21.89 -36.93
C LYS A 126 -11.54 20.70 -37.03
N ALA A 127 -12.77 20.95 -37.44
CA ALA A 127 -13.82 19.95 -37.58
C ALA A 127 -13.61 19.04 -38.81
N ALA A 128 -13.13 19.60 -39.91
CA ALA A 128 -12.88 18.90 -41.17
C ALA A 128 -11.56 18.10 -41.12
N GLY A 129 -11.57 16.88 -41.66
CA GLY A 129 -10.41 16.00 -41.75
C GLY A 129 -10.71 14.56 -41.37
N ASP A 130 -9.65 13.78 -41.15
CA ASP A 130 -9.76 12.35 -40.87
C ASP A 130 -10.01 12.09 -39.38
N TRP A 131 -11.20 11.57 -39.08
CA TRP A 131 -11.58 11.09 -37.75
C TRP A 131 -11.34 9.59 -37.64
N VAL A 132 -10.73 9.15 -36.54
CA VAL A 132 -10.40 7.73 -36.35
C VAL A 132 -11.15 7.18 -35.14
N LEU A 133 -12.07 6.26 -35.38
CA LEU A 133 -12.75 5.47 -34.35
C LEU A 133 -11.98 4.17 -34.11
N GLU A 134 -11.58 3.94 -32.87
CA GLU A 134 -10.91 2.72 -32.42
C GLU A 134 -11.79 2.00 -31.40
N ILE A 135 -12.09 0.72 -31.65
CA ILE A 135 -12.86 -0.15 -30.75
C ILE A 135 -11.99 -1.34 -30.39
N TYR A 136 -11.78 -1.55 -29.09
CA TYR A 136 -11.04 -2.68 -28.56
C TYR A 136 -11.97 -3.58 -27.75
N ASP A 137 -11.88 -4.88 -27.98
CA ASP A 137 -12.61 -5.91 -27.22
C ASP A 137 -11.67 -6.65 -26.26
N SER A 138 -11.84 -6.38 -24.96
CA SER A 138 -11.03 -7.01 -23.92
C SER A 138 -11.48 -8.46 -23.70
N PRO A 139 -10.55 -9.43 -23.61
CA PRO A 139 -10.91 -10.82 -23.34
C PRO A 139 -11.53 -10.95 -21.93
N SER A 140 -12.58 -11.75 -21.80
CA SER A 140 -13.24 -12.01 -20.52
C SER A 140 -13.60 -13.49 -20.36
N GLN A 141 -13.34 -14.05 -19.17
CA GLN A 141 -13.66 -15.43 -18.80
C GLN A 141 -15.18 -15.71 -18.74
N LEU A 142 -16.00 -14.64 -18.71
CA LEU A 142 -17.44 -14.71 -18.53
C LEU A 142 -18.23 -14.81 -19.85
N ARG A 143 -17.56 -14.85 -21.01
CA ARG A 143 -18.22 -15.00 -22.32
C ARG A 143 -17.52 -16.04 -23.19
N SER A 144 -18.30 -16.65 -24.09
CA SER A 144 -17.75 -17.51 -25.14
C SER A 144 -16.99 -16.67 -26.18
N GLN A 145 -15.68 -16.88 -26.31
CA GLN A 145 -14.81 -16.20 -27.29
C GLN A 145 -15.19 -16.50 -28.76
N LYS A 146 -16.10 -17.46 -29.00
CA LYS A 146 -16.49 -17.90 -30.36
C LYS A 146 -17.41 -16.93 -31.09
N VAL A 147 -18.11 -16.04 -30.38
CA VAL A 147 -19.04 -15.08 -31.00
C VAL A 147 -18.40 -13.69 -31.04
N PRO A 148 -17.97 -13.20 -32.22
CA PRO A 148 -17.39 -11.85 -32.33
C PRO A 148 -18.47 -10.78 -32.27
N GLY A 149 -18.09 -9.59 -31.80
CA GLY A 149 -18.91 -8.40 -31.94
C GLY A 149 -18.94 -7.88 -33.37
N LYS A 150 -19.84 -6.94 -33.65
CA LYS A 150 -19.92 -6.24 -34.94
C LYS A 150 -20.24 -4.77 -34.71
N LEU A 151 -19.42 -3.89 -35.25
CA LEU A 151 -19.78 -2.50 -35.52
C LEU A 151 -20.67 -2.50 -36.77
N LYS A 152 -21.92 -2.05 -36.65
CA LYS A 152 -22.87 -2.01 -37.77
C LYS A 152 -22.83 -0.66 -38.47
N GLU A 153 -22.82 0.42 -37.70
CA GLU A 153 -22.77 1.77 -38.20
C GLU A 153 -22.24 2.73 -37.13
N TRP A 154 -21.67 3.84 -37.58
CA TRP A 154 -21.37 4.98 -36.73
C TRP A 154 -21.37 6.29 -37.53
N SER A 155 -21.62 7.42 -36.86
CA SER A 155 -21.59 8.75 -37.46
C SER A 155 -21.11 9.81 -36.48
N LEU A 156 -20.82 11.00 -36.99
CA LEU A 156 -20.40 12.16 -36.22
C LEU A 156 -21.48 13.24 -36.22
N VAL A 157 -21.66 13.90 -35.09
CA VAL A 157 -22.33 15.19 -35.00
C VAL A 157 -21.35 16.18 -34.39
N LEU A 158 -20.98 17.19 -35.16
CA LEU A 158 -19.98 18.18 -34.81
C LEU A 158 -20.71 19.45 -34.38
N TYR A 159 -20.40 19.94 -33.19
CA TYR A 159 -20.92 21.19 -32.66
C TYR A 159 -19.78 22.18 -32.57
N GLY A 160 -20.01 23.41 -33.01
CA GLY A 160 -19.06 24.49 -32.80
C GLY A 160 -19.27 25.66 -33.73
N THR A 161 -18.23 26.39 -34.09
CA THR A 161 -18.36 27.70 -34.72
C THR A 161 -17.74 27.75 -36.12
N SER A 162 -18.27 28.61 -36.97
CA SER A 162 -17.69 28.95 -38.29
C SER A 162 -16.55 29.97 -38.18
N VAL A 163 -16.39 30.61 -37.02
CA VAL A 163 -15.36 31.62 -36.72
C VAL A 163 -14.57 31.18 -35.49
N HIS A 164 -13.26 31.46 -35.46
CA HIS A 164 -12.42 31.05 -34.33
C HIS A 164 -12.93 31.64 -33.01
N PRO A 165 -13.14 30.83 -31.95
CA PRO A 165 -13.83 31.27 -30.74
C PRO A 165 -13.14 32.41 -29.98
N TYR A 166 -11.84 32.62 -30.22
CA TYR A 166 -11.03 33.68 -29.59
C TYR A 166 -10.66 34.86 -30.51
N SER A 167 -11.19 34.94 -31.75
CA SER A 167 -10.80 36.01 -32.69
C SER A 167 -11.31 37.41 -32.29
N SER A 168 -12.38 37.48 -31.49
CA SER A 168 -12.93 38.73 -30.94
C SER A 168 -12.04 39.39 -29.87
N LEU A 169 -10.94 38.74 -29.46
CA LEU A 169 -9.94 39.31 -28.56
C LEU A 169 -8.81 40.06 -29.30
N ARG A 170 -8.82 40.08 -30.65
CA ARG A 170 -7.78 40.72 -31.48
C ARG A 170 -8.24 41.96 -32.27
N SER A 171 -9.48 42.43 -32.12
CA SER A 171 -9.95 43.64 -32.81
C SER A 171 -9.97 44.86 -31.89
N ASP A 172 -8.78 45.35 -31.53
CA ASP A 172 -8.57 46.75 -31.16
C ASP A 172 -7.09 47.08 -31.40
N LYS A 173 -6.73 47.19 -32.68
CA LYS A 173 -5.71 48.12 -33.16
C LYS A 173 -6.00 48.41 -34.64
N PRO A 174 -6.10 49.68 -35.04
CA PRO A 174 -6.50 50.05 -36.39
C PRO A 174 -5.43 49.62 -37.40
N ARG A 175 -5.90 48.95 -38.45
CA ARG A 175 -5.17 48.78 -39.72
C ARG A 175 -5.00 50.17 -40.35
N SER A 176 -3.75 50.55 -40.60
CA SER A 176 -3.43 51.44 -41.71
C SER A 176 -2.59 50.66 -42.71
N THR A 177 -3.04 50.69 -43.98
CA THR A 177 -2.24 50.64 -45.24
C THR A 177 -1.38 49.40 -45.48
N ASP A 178 -1.35 48.75 -46.63
CA ASP A 178 -2.06 48.87 -47.89
C ASP A 178 -1.81 47.54 -48.64
N MET A 179 -2.61 47.25 -49.67
CA MET A 179 -2.41 46.08 -50.53
C MET A 179 -1.08 46.12 -51.28
N LEU A 180 -0.47 44.96 -51.53
CA LEU A 180 -0.11 44.41 -52.85
C LEU A 180 0.57 43.02 -52.71
N THR A 181 0.13 42.06 -53.53
CA THR A 181 0.69 40.70 -53.72
C THR A 181 1.79 40.70 -54.81
N PRO A 182 2.36 39.54 -55.20
CA PRO A 182 3.28 38.64 -54.49
C PRO A 182 4.61 38.50 -55.25
N THR A 183 5.75 38.41 -54.57
CA THR A 183 7.00 37.95 -55.21
C THR A 183 7.79 37.07 -54.25
N GLU A 184 8.04 35.84 -54.70
CA GLU A 184 8.95 34.88 -54.10
C GLU A 184 10.38 35.43 -54.17
N GLU A 185 10.90 35.92 -53.06
CA GLU A 185 12.35 36.02 -52.86
C GLU A 185 12.68 35.64 -51.41
N GLU A 186 13.51 34.62 -51.25
CA GLU A 186 14.12 34.22 -49.98
C GLU A 186 14.90 35.40 -49.39
N PHE A 187 14.33 36.03 -48.36
CA PHE A 187 15.06 36.84 -47.41
C PHE A 187 14.85 36.22 -46.03
N THR A 188 15.95 35.87 -45.36
CA THR A 188 15.95 35.61 -43.93
C THR A 188 15.61 36.92 -43.24
N GLU A 189 14.32 37.14 -42.95
CA GLU A 189 13.87 38.29 -42.17
C GLU A 189 14.41 38.14 -40.74
N GLU A 190 15.47 38.89 -40.43
CA GLU A 190 15.95 39.07 -39.08
C GLU A 190 14.89 39.88 -38.31
N TYR A 191 14.19 39.22 -37.39
CA TYR A 191 13.11 39.79 -36.61
C TYR A 191 13.63 40.99 -35.79
N ASN A 192 13.21 42.21 -36.15
CA ASN A 192 13.61 43.46 -35.49
C ASN A 192 12.61 43.98 -34.44
N GLY A 193 11.71 43.11 -33.95
CA GLY A 193 10.73 43.48 -32.93
C GLY A 193 11.24 43.27 -31.49
N PRO A 194 10.50 43.70 -30.46
CA PRO A 194 10.88 43.45 -29.08
C PRO A 194 10.86 41.94 -28.77
N CYS A 195 11.87 41.48 -28.05
CA CYS A 195 11.95 40.12 -27.54
C CYS A 195 11.14 39.96 -26.24
N ASP A 196 10.80 38.72 -25.93
CA ASP A 196 10.26 38.37 -24.62
C ASP A 196 11.28 38.69 -23.51
N SER A 197 10.81 39.10 -22.33
CA SER A 197 11.69 39.47 -21.20
C SER A 197 12.55 38.32 -20.70
N GLU A 198 12.18 37.07 -21.00
CA GLU A 198 12.96 35.89 -20.63
C GLU A 198 14.01 35.49 -21.68
N CYS A 199 14.14 36.23 -22.79
CA CYS A 199 15.23 36.06 -23.74
C CYS A 199 16.52 36.71 -23.22
N ASN A 200 17.68 36.08 -23.44
CA ASN A 200 18.97 36.72 -23.16
C ASN A 200 19.34 37.74 -24.27
N GLU A 201 20.48 38.42 -24.12
CA GLU A 201 21.01 39.43 -25.06
C GLU A 201 21.29 38.93 -26.49
N ASN A 202 21.26 37.61 -26.75
CA ASN A 202 21.56 37.02 -28.08
C ASN A 202 20.39 37.12 -29.07
N GLY A 203 19.33 37.86 -28.76
CA GLY A 203 18.20 38.09 -29.65
C GLY A 203 17.15 36.97 -29.66
N CYS A 204 16.08 37.19 -30.43
CA CYS A 204 14.93 36.32 -30.55
C CYS A 204 14.43 36.30 -31.99
N GLU A 205 13.74 35.23 -32.37
CA GLU A 205 13.10 35.07 -33.68
C GLU A 205 11.65 35.61 -33.68
N GLY A 206 11.18 36.12 -32.55
CA GLY A 206 9.82 36.61 -32.36
C GLY A 206 9.54 37.07 -30.92
N PRO A 207 8.37 37.69 -30.67
CA PRO A 207 8.06 38.35 -29.39
C PRO A 207 7.69 37.40 -28.24
N GLY A 208 7.61 36.09 -28.50
CA GLY A 208 7.10 35.11 -27.54
C GLY A 208 8.22 34.36 -26.81
N PRO A 209 7.96 33.80 -25.62
CA PRO A 209 8.97 33.14 -24.79
C PRO A 209 9.52 31.83 -25.39
N HIS A 210 8.92 31.35 -26.48
CA HIS A 210 9.35 30.17 -27.24
C HIS A 210 10.21 30.51 -28.47
N HIS A 211 10.35 31.80 -28.78
CA HIS A 211 11.15 32.31 -29.90
C HIS A 211 12.50 32.87 -29.43
N CYS A 212 12.84 32.72 -28.15
CA CYS A 212 14.16 33.10 -27.66
C CYS A 212 15.22 32.11 -28.17
N ILE A 213 16.35 32.65 -28.65
CA ILE A 213 17.50 31.84 -29.03
C ILE A 213 18.13 31.19 -27.78
N ASN A 214 18.28 31.97 -26.71
CA ASN A 214 18.69 31.51 -25.39
C ASN A 214 17.82 32.13 -24.29
N CYS A 215 17.59 31.37 -23.23
CA CYS A 215 16.81 31.82 -22.08
C CYS A 215 17.71 32.51 -21.05
N LEU A 216 17.20 33.58 -20.45
CA LEU A 216 17.83 34.29 -19.35
C LEU A 216 17.95 33.39 -18.11
N HIS A 217 16.81 32.84 -17.67
CA HIS A 217 16.70 31.98 -16.49
C HIS A 217 16.65 30.50 -16.85
N TYR A 218 15.47 29.92 -17.02
CA TYR A 218 15.29 28.48 -17.23
C TYR A 218 14.57 28.19 -18.56
N PHE A 219 14.68 26.94 -19.03
CA PHE A 219 13.95 26.50 -20.22
C PHE A 219 13.20 25.19 -20.00
N LEU A 220 11.96 25.15 -20.50
CA LEU A 220 11.13 23.96 -20.64
C LEU A 220 11.32 23.38 -22.04
N LYS A 221 11.60 22.08 -22.12
CA LYS A 221 11.71 21.36 -23.40
C LYS A 221 10.50 20.45 -23.60
N PHE A 222 9.76 20.69 -24.68
CA PHE A 222 8.62 19.87 -25.05
C PHE A 222 9.02 18.67 -25.94
N LYS A 223 8.12 17.70 -26.08
CA LYS A 223 8.38 16.45 -26.86
C LYS A 223 8.60 16.71 -28.36
N ASN A 224 8.06 17.81 -28.89
CA ASN A 224 8.26 18.30 -30.25
C ASN A 224 9.59 19.07 -30.44
N ASN A 225 10.52 18.97 -29.48
CA ASN A 225 11.79 19.71 -29.42
C ASN A 225 11.68 21.24 -29.32
N THR A 226 10.48 21.82 -29.15
CA THR A 226 10.36 23.25 -28.87
C THR A 226 10.84 23.57 -27.46
N ARG A 227 11.40 24.76 -27.29
CA ARG A 227 11.86 25.30 -26.01
C ARG A 227 11.01 26.50 -25.64
N MET A 228 10.79 26.69 -24.36
CA MET A 228 10.09 27.87 -23.82
C MET A 228 10.87 28.37 -22.61
N CYS A 229 11.21 29.66 -22.63
CA CYS A 229 11.90 30.33 -21.54
C CYS A 229 10.93 30.70 -20.43
N VAL A 230 11.34 30.50 -19.18
CA VAL A 230 10.56 30.82 -17.99
C VAL A 230 11.49 31.34 -16.89
N SER A 231 10.98 32.29 -16.10
CA SER A 231 11.70 32.88 -14.96
C SER A 231 11.91 31.89 -13.83
N GLU A 232 10.94 30.99 -13.60
CA GLU A 232 11.00 29.88 -12.66
C GLU A 232 10.37 28.62 -13.27
N CYS A 233 10.79 27.44 -12.82
CA CYS A 233 10.17 26.20 -13.29
C CYS A 233 8.73 26.08 -12.75
N PRO A 234 7.74 25.81 -13.62
CA PRO A 234 6.35 25.70 -13.19
C PRO A 234 6.13 24.48 -12.29
N SER A 235 5.03 24.48 -11.54
CA SER A 235 4.64 23.36 -10.66
C SER A 235 4.71 22.02 -11.41
N GLY A 236 5.24 21.01 -10.73
CA GLY A 236 5.55 19.71 -11.30
C GLY A 236 6.90 19.62 -12.03
N PHE A 237 7.70 20.68 -12.02
CA PHE A 237 9.07 20.70 -12.54
C PHE A 237 10.06 21.30 -11.54
N PHE A 238 11.31 20.82 -11.59
CA PHE A 238 12.46 21.37 -10.86
C PHE A 238 13.55 21.76 -11.86
N HIS A 239 14.39 22.74 -11.53
CA HIS A 239 15.51 23.10 -12.38
C HIS A 239 16.72 22.18 -12.11
N ASP A 240 17.43 21.80 -13.17
CA ASP A 240 18.75 21.16 -13.03
C ASP A 240 19.90 22.19 -13.12
N ASP A 241 21.13 21.73 -12.90
CA ASP A 241 22.35 22.55 -12.97
C ASP A 241 22.56 23.22 -14.34
N ARG A 242 21.87 22.74 -15.38
CA ARG A 242 21.92 23.27 -16.75
C ARG A 242 20.74 24.18 -17.06
N LYS A 243 20.08 24.73 -16.05
CA LYS A 243 18.91 25.62 -16.17
C LYS A 243 17.72 24.98 -16.90
N ARG A 244 17.64 23.64 -16.94
CA ARG A 244 16.53 22.93 -17.60
C ARG A 244 15.48 22.55 -16.58
N CYS A 245 14.23 22.84 -16.87
CA CYS A 245 13.11 22.35 -16.08
C CYS A 245 12.86 20.87 -16.39
N LYS A 246 13.12 20.00 -15.41
CA LYS A 246 12.88 18.56 -15.44
C LYS A 246 11.64 18.22 -14.62
N LYS A 247 10.89 17.21 -15.06
CA LYS A 247 9.65 16.81 -14.41
C LYS A 247 9.92 16.16 -13.05
N CYS A 248 9.12 16.53 -12.06
CA CYS A 248 9.04 15.85 -10.77
C CYS A 248 8.51 14.41 -10.92
N SER A 249 8.69 13.60 -9.88
CA SER A 249 7.99 12.32 -9.76
C SER A 249 6.46 12.53 -9.85
N SER A 250 5.75 11.53 -10.39
CA SER A 250 4.33 11.62 -10.75
C SER A 250 3.37 11.98 -9.60
N LEU A 251 3.76 11.73 -8.34
CA LEU A 251 2.95 12.00 -7.15
C LEU A 251 3.25 13.36 -6.50
N CYS A 252 4.24 14.07 -7.01
CA CYS A 252 4.77 15.28 -6.39
C CYS A 252 4.30 16.52 -7.13
N GLU A 253 3.96 17.53 -6.36
CA GLU A 253 3.53 18.84 -6.86
C GLU A 253 4.75 19.75 -6.99
N THR A 254 5.57 19.84 -5.94
CA THR A 254 6.90 20.45 -5.99
C THR A 254 7.96 19.45 -5.56
N CYS A 255 9.16 19.56 -6.13
CA CYS A 255 10.26 18.66 -5.86
C CYS A 255 11.61 19.37 -6.01
N VAL A 256 12.63 18.82 -5.36
CA VAL A 256 14.04 19.22 -5.56
C VAL A 256 14.74 18.32 -6.59
N GLY A 257 14.08 17.26 -7.04
CA GLY A 257 14.62 16.35 -8.04
C GLY A 257 13.61 15.35 -8.60
N SER A 258 14.06 14.53 -9.54
CA SER A 258 13.17 13.65 -10.32
C SER A 258 12.76 12.37 -9.59
N ARG A 259 13.42 12.03 -8.49
CA ARG A 259 13.15 10.80 -7.74
C ARG A 259 11.92 10.96 -6.84
N SER A 260 11.30 9.84 -6.47
CA SER A 260 10.12 9.82 -5.61
C SER A 260 10.36 10.25 -4.17
N ASP A 261 11.61 10.21 -3.71
CA ASP A 261 12.10 10.60 -2.37
C ASP A 261 12.65 12.04 -2.33
N GLN A 262 12.39 12.83 -3.37
CA GLN A 262 12.90 14.20 -3.52
C GLN A 262 11.76 15.21 -3.61
N CYS A 263 10.63 14.90 -2.98
CA CYS A 263 9.43 15.72 -3.06
C CYS A 263 9.31 16.66 -1.87
N THR A 264 8.93 17.90 -2.15
CA THR A 264 8.73 18.95 -1.14
C THR A 264 7.26 19.15 -0.84
N THR A 265 6.39 18.96 -1.84
CA THR A 265 4.94 18.92 -1.65
C THR A 265 4.32 17.85 -2.53
N CYS A 266 3.19 17.31 -2.09
CA CYS A 266 2.47 16.26 -2.78
C CYS A 266 1.29 16.82 -3.56
N ARG A 267 0.91 16.11 -4.63
CA ARG A 267 -0.31 16.44 -5.37
C ARG A 267 -1.54 16.31 -4.47
N THR A 268 -2.61 16.99 -4.86
CA THR A 268 -3.89 16.94 -4.15
C THR A 268 -4.35 15.49 -3.94
N GLY A 269 -4.75 15.16 -2.70
CA GLY A 269 -5.12 13.80 -2.28
C GLY A 269 -3.97 12.88 -1.89
N PHE A 270 -2.72 13.37 -1.88
CA PHE A 270 -1.55 12.65 -1.36
C PHE A 270 -0.91 13.43 -0.20
N HIS A 271 -0.26 12.68 0.68
CA HIS A 271 0.36 13.18 1.90
C HIS A 271 1.87 12.96 1.87
N LEU A 272 2.64 13.94 2.36
CA LEU A 272 4.10 13.87 2.39
C LEU A 272 4.56 13.09 3.61
N ASN A 273 5.40 12.08 3.42
CA ASN A 273 5.97 11.29 4.50
C ASN A 273 7.20 11.96 5.11
N GLU A 274 7.11 12.30 6.39
CA GLU A 274 8.18 12.94 7.15
C GLU A 274 9.45 12.07 7.18
N GLY A 275 10.55 12.61 6.66
CA GLY A 275 11.88 11.98 6.65
C GLY A 275 12.21 11.20 5.38
N SER A 276 11.21 10.60 4.71
CA SER A 276 11.44 9.94 3.41
C SER A 276 11.20 10.86 2.21
N ASN A 277 10.51 11.99 2.40
CA ASN A 277 10.14 12.94 1.35
C ASN A 277 9.42 12.28 0.16
N THR A 278 8.65 11.22 0.46
CA THR A 278 7.82 10.48 -0.50
C THR A 278 6.35 10.85 -0.32
N CYS A 279 5.58 10.81 -1.41
CA CYS A 279 4.15 11.06 -1.38
C CYS A 279 3.36 9.74 -1.41
N GLY A 280 2.38 9.59 -0.52
CA GLY A 280 1.51 8.42 -0.43
C GLY A 280 0.04 8.81 -0.29
N ALA A 281 -0.87 7.93 -0.72
CA ALA A 281 -2.31 8.18 -0.59
C ALA A 281 -2.78 8.10 0.86
N ASN A 282 -2.17 7.22 1.66
CA ASN A 282 -2.41 7.06 3.09
C ASN A 282 -1.07 7.04 3.82
N CYS A 283 -1.07 7.48 5.07
CA CYS A 283 0.05 7.23 5.97
C CYS A 283 0.11 5.72 6.28
N GLY A 284 1.18 5.06 5.85
CA GLY A 284 1.39 3.63 6.10
C GLY A 284 1.62 3.33 7.58
N ASP A 285 1.81 2.04 7.90
CA ASP A 285 2.15 1.62 9.27
C ASP A 285 3.40 2.39 9.78
N GLY A 286 3.33 2.85 11.02
CA GLY A 286 4.35 3.67 11.67
C GLY A 286 4.19 5.18 11.49
N PHE A 287 3.17 5.64 10.77
CA PHE A 287 2.87 7.06 10.55
C PHE A 287 1.38 7.38 10.79
N TYR A 288 1.09 8.63 11.16
CA TYR A 288 -0.28 9.17 11.25
C TYR A 288 -0.39 10.46 10.43
N LEU A 289 -1.60 10.75 9.96
CA LEU A 289 -1.89 11.97 9.22
C LEU A 289 -2.06 13.14 10.19
N ASP A 290 -1.19 14.13 10.08
CA ASP A 290 -1.40 15.44 10.67
C ASP A 290 -2.27 16.27 9.72
N HIS A 291 -3.53 16.51 10.11
CA HIS A 291 -4.50 17.24 9.31
C HIS A 291 -4.17 18.72 9.15
N ASP A 292 -3.45 19.34 10.09
CA ASP A 292 -3.12 20.76 10.04
C ASP A 292 -2.01 21.02 9.01
N SER A 293 -1.06 20.08 8.92
CA SER A 293 0.12 20.20 8.06
C SER A 293 0.01 19.40 6.75
N ASN A 294 -1.02 18.53 6.64
CA ASN A 294 -1.17 17.54 5.57
C ASN A 294 0.06 16.62 5.36
N ILE A 295 0.77 16.31 6.45
CA ILE A 295 2.02 15.54 6.48
C ILE A 295 1.81 14.25 7.30
N CYS A 296 2.33 13.14 6.80
CA CYS A 296 2.41 11.90 7.55
C CYS A 296 3.59 11.95 8.52
N ARG A 297 3.29 12.13 9.81
CA ARG A 297 4.29 12.17 10.89
C ARG A 297 4.49 10.80 11.51
N ARG A 298 5.67 10.58 12.07
CA ARG A 298 6.00 9.30 12.72
C ARG A 298 5.18 9.05 13.98
N CYS A 299 4.75 7.81 14.15
CA CYS A 299 4.11 7.33 15.37
C CYS A 299 5.07 7.34 16.57
N PRO A 300 4.53 7.31 17.82
CA PRO A 300 5.32 7.11 19.03
C PRO A 300 6.22 5.88 18.95
N GLU A 301 7.29 5.84 19.75
CA GLU A 301 8.15 4.66 19.82
C GLU A 301 7.37 3.38 20.10
N ASN A 302 7.81 2.29 19.49
CA ASN A 302 7.20 0.95 19.61
C ASN A 302 5.75 0.83 19.10
N CYS A 303 5.18 1.91 18.59
CA CYS A 303 3.84 1.93 18.00
C CYS A 303 3.87 1.54 16.52
N LYS A 304 2.93 0.70 16.11
CA LYS A 304 2.70 0.31 14.71
C LYS A 304 1.62 1.18 14.07
N LYS A 305 0.52 1.48 14.77
CA LYS A 305 -0.51 2.43 14.29
C LYS A 305 -0.92 3.39 15.38
N CYS A 306 -1.00 4.67 15.03
CA CYS A 306 -1.36 5.74 15.95
C CYS A 306 -2.32 6.72 15.27
N THR A 307 -3.08 7.47 16.08
CA THR A 307 -3.94 8.56 15.59
C THR A 307 -3.27 9.92 15.75
N THR A 308 -2.43 10.07 16.78
CA THR A 308 -1.66 11.27 17.07
C THR A 308 -0.29 10.90 17.63
N SER A 309 0.56 11.90 17.88
CA SER A 309 1.89 11.74 18.51
C SER A 309 1.87 11.10 19.91
N ASN A 310 0.71 10.97 20.57
CA ASN A 310 0.59 10.44 21.93
C ASN A 310 -0.39 9.27 22.06
N ILE A 311 -1.10 8.89 20.98
CA ILE A 311 -2.16 7.88 21.02
C ILE A 311 -1.80 6.74 20.09
N CYS A 312 -1.26 5.66 20.66
CA CYS A 312 -1.06 4.41 19.95
C CYS A 312 -2.31 3.52 20.02
N THR A 313 -2.62 2.84 18.92
CA THR A 313 -3.79 1.95 18.77
C THR A 313 -3.37 0.51 18.44
N GLU A 314 -2.19 0.31 17.85
CA GLU A 314 -1.64 -1.02 17.55
C GLU A 314 -0.13 -0.98 17.80
N CYS A 315 0.38 -1.93 18.60
CA CYS A 315 1.81 -2.02 18.90
C CYS A 315 2.58 -2.86 17.88
N LYS A 316 3.90 -2.63 17.79
CA LYS A 316 4.80 -3.52 17.03
C LYS A 316 4.80 -4.93 17.64
N PRO A 317 5.12 -5.99 16.86
CA PRO A 317 5.20 -7.35 17.39
C PRO A 317 6.11 -7.45 18.63
N GLY A 318 5.66 -8.18 19.65
CA GLY A 318 6.38 -8.33 20.92
C GLY A 318 6.12 -7.23 21.96
N MET A 319 5.29 -6.23 21.65
CA MET A 319 4.88 -5.17 22.56
C MET A 319 3.40 -5.30 22.93
N SER A 320 3.02 -4.79 24.09
CA SER A 320 1.62 -4.76 24.54
C SER A 320 1.08 -3.33 24.62
N LEU A 321 -0.19 -3.15 24.23
CA LEU A 321 -0.87 -1.87 24.30
C LEU A 321 -1.42 -1.66 25.71
N GLN A 322 -0.86 -0.69 26.42
CA GLN A 322 -1.30 -0.31 27.76
C GLN A 322 -1.78 1.14 27.71
N GLY A 323 -3.10 1.31 27.77
CA GLY A 323 -3.74 2.59 27.49
C GLY A 323 -3.41 3.05 26.07
N ASN A 324 -2.64 4.15 25.96
CA ASN A 324 -2.26 4.77 24.69
C ASN A 324 -0.79 4.56 24.31
N LYS A 325 -0.03 3.73 25.05
CA LYS A 325 1.40 3.50 24.86
C LYS A 325 1.72 2.01 24.71
N CYS A 326 2.78 1.72 23.96
CA CYS A 326 3.28 0.36 23.78
C CYS A 326 4.47 0.11 24.70
N GLN A 327 4.40 -0.94 25.51
CA GLN A 327 5.44 -1.32 26.45
C GLN A 327 5.85 -2.79 26.27
N MET A 328 7.12 -3.08 26.56
CA MET A 328 7.69 -4.43 26.51
C MET A 328 7.23 -5.32 27.67
N THR A 329 6.92 -4.72 28.82
CA THR A 329 6.57 -5.43 30.05
C THR A 329 5.15 -5.09 30.45
N CYS A 330 4.34 -6.13 30.64
CA CYS A 330 3.03 -5.99 31.26
C CYS A 330 3.18 -5.52 32.71
N ASP A 331 2.18 -4.80 33.24
CA ASP A 331 2.19 -4.31 34.61
C ASP A 331 2.23 -5.48 35.61
N PRO A 332 2.81 -5.31 36.81
CA PRO A 332 2.81 -6.34 37.85
C PRO A 332 1.40 -6.92 38.07
N GLY A 333 1.29 -8.25 38.17
CA GLY A 333 0.00 -8.95 38.24
C GLY A 333 -0.63 -9.30 36.89
N THR A 334 0.01 -8.96 35.77
CA THR A 334 -0.43 -9.33 34.42
C THR A 334 0.69 -9.99 33.61
N TYR A 335 0.35 -10.79 32.61
CA TYR A 335 1.29 -11.44 31.70
C TYR A 335 0.88 -11.23 30.24
N TYR A 336 1.86 -11.31 29.32
CA TYR A 336 1.60 -11.14 27.90
C TYR A 336 1.03 -12.40 27.28
N ASN A 337 -0.22 -12.35 26.85
CA ASN A 337 -0.84 -13.43 26.09
C ASN A 337 -0.51 -13.27 24.60
N GLY A 338 0.47 -14.04 24.09
CA GLY A 338 0.93 -13.95 22.69
C GLY A 338 -0.14 -14.26 21.63
N HIS A 339 -1.16 -15.05 21.97
CA HIS A 339 -2.27 -15.35 21.04
C HIS A 339 -3.24 -14.17 20.91
N ARG A 340 -3.50 -13.47 22.02
CA ARG A 340 -4.44 -12.33 22.07
C ARG A 340 -3.77 -10.97 21.94
N ARG A 341 -2.42 -10.92 21.97
CA ARG A 341 -1.60 -9.71 21.85
C ARG A 341 -1.99 -8.62 22.86
N ASN A 342 -2.34 -9.02 24.08
CA ASN A 342 -2.71 -8.13 25.18
C ASN A 342 -2.20 -8.69 26.52
N CYS A 343 -2.10 -7.84 27.54
CA CYS A 343 -1.83 -8.24 28.92
C CYS A 343 -3.11 -8.80 29.56
N GLU A 344 -3.04 -10.02 30.10
CA GLU A 344 -4.13 -10.64 30.85
C GLU A 344 -3.73 -10.81 32.34
N PRO A 345 -4.69 -10.79 33.28
CA PRO A 345 -4.40 -10.92 34.70
C PRO A 345 -3.86 -12.30 35.04
N CYS A 346 -2.91 -12.33 35.97
CA CYS A 346 -2.40 -13.55 36.58
C CYS A 346 -3.45 -14.23 37.48
N HIS A 347 -3.21 -15.50 37.80
CA HIS A 347 -3.97 -16.17 38.85
C HIS A 347 -3.80 -15.44 40.20
N ARG A 348 -4.84 -15.38 41.03
CA ARG A 348 -4.86 -14.57 42.28
C ARG A 348 -3.76 -14.92 43.29
N ALA A 349 -3.27 -16.15 43.26
CA ALA A 349 -2.17 -16.61 44.11
C ALA A 349 -0.79 -16.06 43.67
N CYS A 350 -0.71 -15.36 42.54
CA CYS A 350 0.54 -15.02 41.86
C CYS A 350 0.67 -13.52 41.68
N ALA A 351 1.79 -12.98 42.19
CA ALA A 351 2.16 -11.58 42.01
C ALA A 351 2.71 -11.33 40.59
N THR A 352 3.43 -12.30 40.03
CA THR A 352 3.86 -12.29 38.62
C THR A 352 3.73 -13.70 38.04
N CYS A 353 3.39 -13.79 36.75
CA CYS A 353 3.20 -15.05 36.05
C CYS A 353 3.71 -14.98 34.61
N ALA A 354 3.96 -16.14 34.01
CA ALA A 354 4.37 -16.30 32.61
C ALA A 354 3.25 -16.86 31.72
N GLY A 355 2.07 -17.13 32.28
CA GLY A 355 0.97 -17.77 31.58
C GLY A 355 -0.33 -17.81 32.38
N THR A 356 -1.35 -18.45 31.82
CA THR A 356 -2.62 -18.70 32.49
C THR A 356 -2.51 -19.80 33.54
N GLY A 357 -3.16 -19.61 34.69
CA GLY A 357 -3.31 -20.65 35.70
C GLY A 357 -2.30 -20.56 36.84
N ILE A 358 -2.47 -21.45 37.83
CA ILE A 358 -1.69 -21.43 39.07
C ILE A 358 -0.28 -21.99 38.91
N GLU A 359 0.01 -22.76 37.85
CA GLU A 359 1.30 -23.42 37.58
C GLU A 359 2.27 -22.58 36.74
N ALA A 360 1.86 -21.39 36.32
CA ALA A 360 2.66 -20.50 35.49
C ALA A 360 3.23 -19.32 36.30
N CYS A 361 3.40 -19.48 37.61
CA CYS A 361 3.70 -18.37 38.51
C CYS A 361 5.20 -18.24 38.75
N THR A 362 5.71 -17.02 38.52
CA THR A 362 7.12 -16.68 38.69
C THR A 362 7.40 -16.09 40.08
N LYS A 363 6.42 -15.36 40.64
CA LYS A 363 6.46 -14.84 42.01
C LYS A 363 5.07 -14.96 42.63
N CYS A 364 5.01 -15.44 43.87
CA CYS A 364 3.77 -15.60 44.59
C CYS A 364 3.30 -14.30 45.25
N ALA A 365 1.98 -14.17 45.41
CA ALA A 365 1.39 -13.11 46.22
C ALA A 365 1.74 -13.29 47.70
N ASP A 366 1.56 -12.25 48.50
CA ASP A 366 1.84 -12.31 49.93
C ASP A 366 1.06 -13.45 50.60
N SER A 367 1.71 -14.21 51.48
CA SER A 367 1.19 -15.43 52.14
C SER A 367 1.18 -16.72 51.32
N TYR A 368 1.68 -16.71 50.08
CA TYR A 368 1.88 -17.92 49.27
C TYR A 368 3.37 -18.26 49.09
N PHE A 369 3.68 -19.55 48.99
CA PHE A 369 5.02 -20.08 48.79
C PHE A 369 5.18 -20.67 47.39
N LEU A 370 6.31 -20.40 46.74
CA LEU A 370 6.61 -20.92 45.41
C LEU A 370 7.09 -22.36 45.49
N GLU A 371 6.37 -23.28 44.84
CA GLU A 371 6.69 -24.69 44.73
C GLU A 371 6.67 -25.06 43.23
N GLU A 372 7.82 -25.33 42.61
CA GLU A 372 7.93 -25.77 41.19
C GLU A 372 6.95 -25.05 40.20
N TRP A 373 6.93 -23.71 40.23
CA TRP A 373 6.08 -22.82 39.40
C TRP A 373 4.62 -22.65 39.83
N ARG A 374 4.19 -23.32 40.91
CA ARG A 374 2.90 -23.08 41.55
C ARG A 374 3.01 -22.34 42.88
N CYS A 375 1.98 -21.57 43.21
CA CYS A 375 1.90 -20.85 44.48
C CYS A 375 0.93 -21.57 45.43
N VAL A 376 1.45 -22.08 46.54
CA VAL A 376 0.71 -22.88 47.53
C VAL A 376 0.70 -22.19 48.89
N LEU A 377 -0.34 -22.44 49.70
CA LEU A 377 -0.46 -21.90 51.06
C LEU A 377 0.43 -22.64 52.08
N THR A 378 0.70 -23.92 51.84
CA THR A 378 1.57 -24.78 52.66
C THR A 378 2.36 -25.69 51.74
N CYS A 379 3.64 -25.93 52.06
CA CYS A 379 4.47 -26.85 51.26
C CYS A 379 3.89 -28.27 51.29
N SER A 380 3.93 -28.93 50.15
CA SER A 380 3.45 -30.31 50.02
C SER A 380 4.38 -31.30 50.74
N THR A 381 3.88 -32.49 51.03
CA THR A 381 4.71 -33.61 51.53
C THR A 381 5.90 -33.83 50.59
N GLY A 382 7.10 -34.00 51.14
CA GLY A 382 8.35 -34.07 50.37
C GLY A 382 8.99 -32.71 50.03
N TYR A 383 8.46 -31.60 50.56
CA TYR A 383 9.07 -30.27 50.47
C TYR A 383 9.18 -29.62 51.85
N TYR A 384 10.23 -28.81 52.05
CA TYR A 384 10.40 -27.97 53.23
C TYR A 384 10.36 -26.49 52.87
N LEU A 385 9.95 -25.65 53.83
CA LEU A 385 9.95 -24.20 53.66
C LEU A 385 11.37 -23.65 53.73
N SER A 386 11.79 -22.95 52.70
CA SER A 386 13.08 -22.27 52.61
C SER A 386 12.86 -20.77 52.44
N GLU A 387 13.52 -19.98 53.30
CA GLU A 387 13.54 -18.53 53.20
C GLU A 387 14.93 -18.09 52.72
N GLN A 388 14.98 -17.37 51.60
CA GLN A 388 16.22 -16.79 51.08
C GLN A 388 16.07 -15.26 51.03
N THR A 389 16.99 -14.57 51.69
CA THR A 389 17.14 -13.11 51.58
C THR A 389 18.03 -12.78 50.39
N SER A 390 17.50 -12.09 49.39
CA SER A 390 18.32 -11.51 48.32
C SER A 390 19.15 -10.31 48.82
N ASP A 391 20.21 -9.96 48.10
CA ASP A 391 21.11 -8.83 48.42
C ASP A 391 20.40 -7.47 48.58
N ASN A 392 19.21 -7.33 48.00
CA ASN A 392 18.35 -6.15 48.12
C ASN A 392 17.39 -6.18 49.34
N GLY A 393 17.58 -7.10 50.29
CA GLY A 393 16.76 -7.21 51.50
C GLY A 393 15.36 -7.81 51.29
N GLN A 394 15.06 -8.34 50.09
CA GLN A 394 13.79 -9.01 49.82
C GLN A 394 13.84 -10.47 50.30
N VAL A 395 12.88 -10.87 51.14
CA VAL A 395 12.71 -12.25 51.61
C VAL A 395 11.86 -13.02 50.60
N GLN A 396 12.45 -14.00 49.92
CA GLN A 396 11.74 -14.92 49.05
C GLN A 396 11.52 -16.25 49.77
N ARG A 397 10.24 -16.61 49.97
CA ARG A 397 9.82 -17.88 50.59
C ARG A 397 9.46 -18.89 49.50
N SER A 398 10.09 -20.05 49.51
CA SER A 398 9.88 -21.11 48.52
C SER A 398 9.88 -22.49 49.16
N CYS A 399 9.14 -23.41 48.59
CA CYS A 399 9.14 -24.82 48.97
C CYS A 399 10.24 -25.54 48.17
N LYS A 400 11.21 -26.13 48.86
CA LYS A 400 12.33 -26.86 48.26
C LYS A 400 12.16 -28.36 48.50
N LYS A 401 12.48 -29.19 47.50
CA LYS A 401 12.40 -30.65 47.61
C LYS A 401 13.32 -31.17 48.70
N CYS A 402 12.82 -32.14 49.45
CA CYS A 402 13.63 -32.97 50.35
C CYS A 402 14.63 -33.82 49.58
N ASP A 403 15.59 -34.42 50.29
CA ASP A 403 16.40 -35.47 49.71
C ASP A 403 15.52 -36.65 49.26
N HIS A 404 15.92 -37.35 48.19
CA HIS A 404 15.17 -38.45 47.59
C HIS A 404 14.87 -39.62 48.55
N SER A 405 15.66 -39.77 49.61
CA SER A 405 15.47 -40.79 50.65
C SER A 405 14.40 -40.40 51.69
N CYS A 406 14.08 -39.11 51.84
CA CYS A 406 13.08 -38.61 52.77
C CYS A 406 11.68 -38.58 52.14
N TYR A 407 10.67 -39.06 52.87
CA TYR A 407 9.25 -38.84 52.55
C TYR A 407 8.76 -37.47 53.04
N GLU A 408 9.20 -37.05 54.24
CA GLU A 408 9.04 -35.69 54.77
C GLU A 408 10.38 -35.21 55.35
N CYS A 409 10.63 -33.89 55.32
CA CYS A 409 11.84 -33.31 55.87
C CYS A 409 11.59 -31.91 56.47
N SER A 410 12.46 -31.50 57.38
CA SER A 410 12.43 -30.18 58.03
C SER A 410 13.44 -29.19 57.46
N GLY A 411 14.32 -29.62 56.55
CA GLY A 411 15.41 -28.80 56.02
C GLY A 411 16.20 -29.48 54.89
N PRO A 412 17.27 -28.84 54.39
CA PRO A 412 18.09 -29.34 53.29
C PRO A 412 18.94 -30.56 53.65
N GLY A 413 19.14 -31.46 52.67
CA GLY A 413 20.13 -32.55 52.76
C GLY A 413 19.61 -33.83 53.42
N GLU A 414 20.46 -34.86 53.41
CA GLU A 414 20.12 -36.25 53.75
C GLU A 414 19.87 -36.49 55.25
N ARG A 415 20.16 -35.53 56.14
CA ARG A 415 20.05 -35.68 57.61
C ARG A 415 18.88 -34.93 58.25
N ASN A 416 18.04 -34.32 57.44
CA ASN A 416 16.89 -33.54 57.92
C ASN A 416 15.57 -34.24 57.60
N CYS A 417 15.57 -35.56 57.42
CA CYS A 417 14.36 -36.34 57.20
C CYS A 417 13.55 -36.45 58.50
N SER A 418 12.23 -36.29 58.40
CA SER A 418 11.26 -36.55 59.47
C SER A 418 10.58 -37.92 59.29
N SER A 419 10.45 -38.38 58.04
CA SER A 419 9.98 -39.72 57.70
C SER A 419 10.67 -40.21 56.42
N CYS A 420 10.76 -41.53 56.25
CA CYS A 420 11.50 -42.14 55.15
C CYS A 420 10.57 -42.78 54.12
N VAL A 421 11.03 -42.81 52.86
CA VAL A 421 10.36 -43.56 51.80
C VAL A 421 10.40 -45.05 52.13
N SER A 422 9.37 -45.80 51.70
CA SER A 422 9.27 -47.24 51.98
C SER A 422 10.54 -48.01 51.58
N GLY A 423 11.11 -48.77 52.52
CA GLY A 423 12.39 -49.49 52.35
C GLY A 423 13.59 -48.85 53.06
N TYR A 424 13.44 -47.65 53.61
CA TYR A 424 14.45 -46.95 54.39
C TYR A 424 14.01 -46.80 55.85
N ASN A 425 14.97 -46.86 56.78
CA ASN A 425 14.75 -46.60 58.20
C ASN A 425 15.35 -45.25 58.59
N LEU A 426 14.68 -44.53 59.48
CA LEU A 426 15.13 -43.23 59.96
C LEU A 426 16.15 -43.41 61.10
N GLU A 427 17.42 -43.07 60.85
CA GLU A 427 18.51 -43.11 61.82
C GLU A 427 19.17 -41.73 61.90
N ALA A 428 19.13 -41.10 63.09
CA ALA A 428 19.74 -39.80 63.37
C ALA A 428 19.40 -38.70 62.33
N GLY A 429 18.15 -38.68 61.86
CA GLY A 429 17.65 -37.73 60.87
C GLY A 429 17.93 -38.12 59.41
N ALA A 430 18.65 -39.23 59.16
CA ALA A 430 18.92 -39.74 57.82
C ALA A 430 18.16 -41.03 57.51
N CYS A 431 17.72 -41.17 56.27
CA CYS A 431 17.04 -42.37 55.79
C CYS A 431 18.06 -43.35 55.21
N VAL A 432 18.34 -44.43 55.95
CA VAL A 432 19.30 -45.46 55.56
C VAL A 432 18.60 -46.74 55.11
N VAL A 433 19.20 -47.46 54.16
CA VAL A 433 18.61 -48.68 53.57
C VAL A 433 18.49 -49.76 54.63
N SER A 434 17.29 -50.33 54.77
CA SER A 434 17.01 -51.46 55.65
C SER A 434 17.66 -52.76 55.13
N THR A 435 18.94 -52.99 55.40
CA THR A 435 19.55 -54.31 55.15
C THR A 435 19.25 -55.25 56.32
N ILE A 436 18.06 -55.84 56.33
CA ILE A 436 17.78 -57.06 57.08
C ILE A 436 17.45 -58.15 56.07
N CYS A 437 18.50 -58.77 55.52
CA CYS A 437 18.35 -60.02 54.77
C CYS A 437 18.07 -61.13 55.78
N LYS A 438 16.84 -61.66 55.80
CA LYS A 438 16.54 -62.91 56.50
C LYS A 438 17.00 -64.06 55.60
N ASP A 439 18.07 -64.74 56.02
CA ASP A 439 18.51 -65.99 55.39
C ASP A 439 17.41 -67.05 55.48
N GLY A 440 16.79 -67.35 54.34
CA GLY A 440 15.77 -68.37 54.17
C GLY A 440 16.33 -69.56 53.41
N PHE A 441 16.54 -70.65 54.14
CA PHE A 441 17.00 -71.95 53.70
C PHE A 441 16.12 -72.60 52.59
N THR A 442 16.82 -73.33 51.72
CA THR A 442 16.51 -74.64 51.09
C THR A 442 15.54 -74.80 49.91
N ASN A 443 16.13 -75.44 48.89
CA ASN A 443 15.62 -76.48 48.00
C ASN A 443 14.59 -76.10 46.93
N ASP A 444 15.05 -75.91 45.69
CA ASP A 444 14.75 -76.89 44.64
C ASP A 444 15.60 -76.70 43.37
N LEU A 445 16.10 -77.83 42.85
CA LEU A 445 16.84 -77.94 41.60
C LEU A 445 15.89 -77.76 40.40
N LEU A 446 15.83 -76.60 39.74
CA LEU A 446 15.52 -76.56 38.29
C LEU A 446 15.78 -75.27 37.49
N TYR A 447 16.55 -74.28 37.97
CA TYR A 447 16.74 -73.00 37.23
C TYR A 447 18.19 -72.67 36.84
N HIS A 448 19.02 -73.68 36.56
CA HIS A 448 20.44 -73.48 36.26
C HIS A 448 20.80 -73.32 34.76
N LEU A 449 19.87 -72.87 33.89
CA LEU A 449 20.12 -72.81 32.45
C LEU A 449 19.84 -71.46 31.75
N PHE A 450 20.05 -70.31 32.40
CA PHE A 450 19.98 -69.02 31.68
C PHE A 450 21.00 -67.94 32.10
N CYS A 451 22.13 -68.30 32.72
CA CYS A 451 23.20 -67.35 33.04
C CYS A 451 24.61 -67.81 32.63
N TYR A 452 24.76 -68.45 31.46
CA TYR A 452 26.08 -68.62 30.86
C TYR A 452 26.06 -68.32 29.37
N VAL A 453 27.07 -67.56 28.95
CA VAL A 453 27.44 -67.19 27.57
C VAL A 453 26.76 -65.94 27.01
N LEU A 454 27.35 -64.77 27.33
CA LEU A 454 27.88 -63.81 26.33
C LEU A 454 28.68 -62.70 27.04
N THR A 455 29.74 -63.08 27.76
CA THR A 455 30.82 -62.17 28.17
C THR A 455 32.15 -62.72 27.66
N SER A 456 32.37 -62.58 26.35
CA SER A 456 33.66 -62.77 25.65
C SER A 456 33.43 -62.31 24.21
N SER A 457 33.51 -61.02 23.87
CA SER A 457 34.77 -60.37 23.50
C SER A 457 34.44 -58.94 23.07
N ILE A 458 35.00 -57.92 23.71
CA ILE A 458 35.50 -56.65 23.12
C ILE A 458 36.14 -55.86 24.28
N LYS A 459 37.43 -55.53 24.10
CA LYS A 459 38.30 -54.80 25.03
C LYS A 459 38.31 -53.30 24.69
N LEU A 460 38.09 -52.46 25.72
CA LEU A 460 38.72 -51.15 26.06
C LEU A 460 38.30 -49.86 25.30
N PRO A 461 38.52 -48.62 25.85
CA PRO A 461 38.77 -48.17 27.24
C PRO A 461 37.93 -46.94 27.76
N GLU A 462 37.90 -46.79 29.09
CA GLU A 462 37.74 -45.61 30.00
C GLU A 462 36.88 -44.38 29.56
N SER A 463 35.75 -44.05 30.20
CA SER A 463 35.68 -43.55 31.58
C SER A 463 34.24 -43.58 32.16
N ARG A 464 34.14 -44.22 33.34
CA ARG A 464 33.07 -44.25 34.38
C ARG A 464 31.61 -43.93 33.98
N ARG A 465 30.88 -44.98 33.62
CA ARG A 465 29.46 -45.15 33.99
C ARG A 465 29.37 -46.06 35.21
N VAL A 466 28.66 -45.62 36.26
CA VAL A 466 28.11 -46.53 37.27
C VAL A 466 26.77 -46.99 36.73
N VAL A 467 26.73 -48.20 36.18
CA VAL A 467 25.48 -48.90 35.84
C VAL A 467 25.31 -50.01 36.86
N CYS A 468 24.23 -49.92 37.63
CA CYS A 468 23.75 -50.96 38.52
C CYS A 468 23.53 -52.27 37.73
N PRO A 469 24.06 -53.42 38.18
CA PRO A 469 23.59 -54.71 37.71
C PRO A 469 22.20 -54.94 38.31
N GLY A 470 21.21 -55.09 37.44
CA GLY A 470 19.85 -55.40 37.83
C GLY A 470 19.76 -56.76 38.53
N CYS A 471 19.11 -56.79 39.68
CA CYS A 471 18.46 -57.98 40.21
C CYS A 471 16.97 -57.88 39.92
N CYS A 472 16.46 -58.91 39.25
CA CYS A 472 15.05 -59.16 39.01
C CYS A 472 14.27 -59.22 40.33
N PHE A 473 13.16 -58.50 40.42
CA PHE A 473 12.00 -58.93 41.20
C PHE A 473 10.73 -58.63 40.40
N VAL A 474 9.99 -59.69 40.09
CA VAL A 474 8.63 -59.61 39.58
C VAL A 474 7.73 -59.44 40.81
N CYS A 475 7.05 -58.30 40.91
CA CYS A 475 6.00 -58.09 41.91
C CYS A 475 4.76 -58.89 41.53
N PHE A 476 4.26 -59.73 42.42
CA PHE A 476 2.84 -60.12 42.43
C PHE A 476 2.08 -59.12 43.33
N ILE A 477 0.89 -58.73 42.87
CA ILE A 477 -0.05 -57.82 43.54
C ILE A 477 -0.52 -58.41 44.86
#